data_AF-A0A2D5MRY2-F1
#
_entry.id   AF-A0A2D5MRY2-F1
#
_cell.length_a   1.000
_cell.length_b   1.000
_cell.length_c   1.000
_cell.angle_alpha   90.00
_cell.angle_beta   90.00
_cell.angle_gamma   90.00
#
_symmetry.space_group_name_H-M   'P 1'
#
loop_
_entity.id
_entity.type
_entity.pdbx_description
1 polymer ?
#
loop_
_entity_poly.entity_id
_entity_poly.type
_entity_poly.pdbx_seq_one_letter_code
_entity_poly.pdbx_strand_id
1 'polypeptide(L)'
;MSESKAPKIPKWPFIVGDVVLLLTAVLLLNKIEGEFGMLEAFWCLACVGGGAWIMALPFLKEFQAQTELTEVRELAASVDKVDSLELLLKRVENATEQWLHVEDRANEINVTSKDISDKINAEAREFSEFLQKANDTEKNHLRLEVEKLGKAQNDWLQVLTATLDHVFALTQAGRQSGQENLIKQLNAFQMACREVSRRVGLVVHEIKPDEVFDANKHQVRDAKTKPEDGANIVGIVAQGLSFQGRLIRKTVVVLDGEDIEDASKAKKKE
;
A
#
# COMPACT_ATOMS: atom_id res chain seq x y z
N MET A 1 -53.04 -1.21 37.80
CA MET A 1 -54.36 -1.11 37.15
C MET A 1 -55.42 -1.63 38.10
N SER A 2 -56.09 -0.72 38.81
CA SER A 2 -57.32 -1.02 39.54
C SER A 2 -58.32 0.03 39.09
N GLU A 3 -59.28 -0.34 38.25
CA GLU A 3 -60.39 0.55 37.92
C GLU A 3 -61.26 0.71 39.16
N SER A 4 -61.06 1.78 39.92
CA SER A 4 -61.98 2.16 40.98
C SER A 4 -63.25 2.70 40.32
N LYS A 5 -64.27 1.85 40.20
CA LYS A 5 -65.61 2.28 39.80
C LYS A 5 -66.19 3.16 40.91
N ALA A 6 -66.73 4.32 40.50
CA ALA A 6 -67.40 5.27 41.40
C ALA A 6 -68.40 4.54 42.32
N PRO A 7 -68.43 4.85 43.62
CA PRO A 7 -69.31 4.19 44.58
C PRO A 7 -70.75 4.51 44.25
N LYS A 8 -71.47 3.53 43.68
CA LYS A 8 -72.89 3.66 43.36
C LYS A 8 -73.66 3.82 44.66
N ILE A 9 -74.24 4.99 44.88
CA ILE A 9 -75.09 5.22 46.05
C ILE A 9 -76.34 4.33 45.90
N PRO A 10 -76.69 3.51 46.91
CA PRO A 10 -77.90 2.69 46.84
C PRO A 10 -79.12 3.61 46.71
N LYS A 11 -79.87 3.47 45.61
CA LYS A 11 -81.01 4.34 45.25
C LYS A 11 -82.30 3.99 46.02
N TRP A 12 -82.35 2.77 46.56
CA TRP A 12 -83.48 2.22 47.29
C TRP A 12 -83.96 3.05 48.50
N PRO A 13 -83.12 3.59 49.40
CA PRO A 13 -83.60 4.40 50.54
C PRO A 13 -84.36 5.67 50.10
N PHE A 14 -83.97 6.29 48.98
CA PHE A 14 -84.63 7.48 48.46
C PHE A 14 -85.97 7.15 47.79
N ILE A 15 -86.03 6.03 47.05
CA ILE A 15 -87.27 5.52 46.46
C ILE A 15 -88.27 5.11 47.56
N VAL A 16 -87.79 4.44 48.62
CA VAL A 16 -88.62 4.07 49.77
C VAL A 16 -89.18 5.31 50.48
N GLY A 17 -88.36 6.36 50.65
CA GLY A 17 -88.81 7.64 51.23
C GLY A 17 -89.94 8.31 50.44
N ASP A 18 -89.82 8.35 49.11
CA ASP A 18 -90.85 8.92 48.22
C ASP A 18 -92.15 8.11 48.25
N VAL A 19 -92.05 6.76 48.21
CA VAL A 19 -93.23 5.87 48.32
C VAL A 19 -93.95 6.06 49.65
N VAL A 20 -93.22 6.24 50.76
CA VAL A 20 -93.82 6.53 52.08
C VAL A 20 -94.53 7.88 52.06
N LEU A 21 -93.93 8.92 51.48
CA LEU A 21 -94.55 10.25 51.38
C LEU A 21 -95.82 10.23 50.51
N LEU A 22 -95.81 9.53 49.38
CA LEU A 22 -96.98 9.34 48.54
C LEU A 22 -98.08 8.55 49.26
N LEU A 23 -97.73 7.49 49.99
CA LEU A 23 -98.68 6.75 50.82
C LEU A 23 -99.30 7.64 51.90
N THR A 24 -98.52 8.51 52.56
CA THR A 24 -99.05 9.45 53.56
C THR A 24 -100.00 10.48 52.94
N ALA A 25 -99.72 10.96 51.72
CA ALA A 25 -100.61 11.87 50.99
C ALA A 25 -101.93 11.19 50.61
N VAL A 26 -101.88 9.94 50.12
CA VAL A 26 -103.08 9.15 49.79
C VAL A 26 -103.92 8.86 51.04
N LEU A 27 -103.29 8.56 52.17
CA LEU A 27 -103.99 8.35 53.45
C LEU A 27 -104.64 9.62 53.99
N LEU A 28 -104.02 10.80 53.79
CA LEU A 28 -104.64 12.08 54.12
C LEU A 28 -105.90 12.31 53.28
N LEU A 29 -105.84 12.05 51.97
CA LEU A 29 -106.98 12.23 51.06
C LEU A 29 -108.17 11.33 51.40
N ASN A 30 -107.91 10.09 51.83
CA ASN A 30 -108.97 9.14 52.18
C ASN A 30 -109.67 9.42 53.53
N LYS A 31 -109.11 10.29 54.39
CA LYS A 31 -109.69 10.60 55.71
C LYS A 31 -110.60 11.83 55.73
N ILE A 32 -110.78 12.51 54.60
CA ILE A 32 -111.53 13.78 54.52
C ILE A 32 -112.98 13.49 54.12
N GLU A 33 -113.93 13.62 55.06
CA GLU A 33 -115.39 13.47 54.84
C GLU A 33 -116.15 14.84 54.82
N GLY A 34 -115.48 15.97 54.51
CA GLY A 34 -116.08 17.33 54.50
C GLY A 34 -115.36 18.34 53.60
N GLU A 35 -115.84 19.60 53.56
CA GLU A 35 -115.35 20.69 52.68
C GLU A 35 -113.82 20.86 52.75
N PHE A 36 -113.17 20.82 51.59
CA PHE A 36 -111.72 20.75 51.41
C PHE A 36 -111.01 22.01 51.95
N GLY A 37 -110.21 21.87 53.02
CA GLY A 37 -109.48 22.99 53.62
C GLY A 37 -108.17 23.31 52.89
N MET A 38 -107.87 24.61 52.70
CA MET A 38 -106.61 25.06 52.06
C MET A 38 -105.32 24.53 52.73
N LEU A 39 -105.39 24.18 54.02
CA LEU A 39 -104.25 23.69 54.79
C LEU A 39 -103.90 22.23 54.46
N GLU A 40 -104.89 21.42 54.10
CA GLU A 40 -104.69 20.01 53.69
C GLU A 40 -104.10 19.92 52.28
N ALA A 41 -104.53 20.82 51.38
CA ALA A 41 -103.94 20.97 50.06
C ALA A 41 -102.45 21.35 50.13
N PHE A 42 -102.07 22.21 51.08
CA PHE A 42 -100.68 22.59 51.30
C PHE A 42 -99.81 21.39 51.75
N TRP A 43 -100.28 20.58 52.69
CA TRP A 43 -99.53 19.40 53.17
C TRP A 43 -99.38 18.31 52.10
N CYS A 44 -100.40 18.12 51.24
CA CYS A 44 -100.27 17.22 50.08
C CYS A 44 -99.22 17.72 49.08
N LEU A 45 -99.25 19.01 48.72
CA LEU A 45 -98.25 19.61 47.83
C LEU A 45 -96.83 19.53 48.41
N ALA A 46 -96.68 19.75 49.72
CA ALA A 46 -95.41 19.64 50.41
C ALA A 46 -94.86 18.19 50.40
N CYS A 47 -95.72 17.18 50.57
CA CYS A 47 -95.32 15.78 50.52
C CYS A 47 -94.84 15.36 49.11
N VAL A 48 -95.58 15.74 48.07
CA VAL A 48 -95.22 15.41 46.68
C VAL A 48 -93.97 16.19 46.23
N GLY A 49 -93.87 17.47 46.57
CA GLY A 49 -92.70 18.29 46.27
C GLY A 49 -91.44 17.81 47.01
N GLY A 50 -91.58 17.45 48.29
CA GLY A 50 -90.51 16.88 49.10
C GLY A 50 -90.03 15.52 48.58
N GLY A 51 -90.95 14.65 48.17
CA GLY A 51 -90.65 13.36 47.54
C GLY A 51 -89.84 13.50 46.25
N ALA A 52 -90.27 14.37 45.35
CA ALA A 52 -89.56 14.66 44.10
C ALA A 52 -88.16 15.25 44.35
N TRP A 53 -88.01 16.11 45.36
CA TRP A 53 -86.72 16.68 45.75
C TRP A 53 -85.75 15.62 46.29
N ILE A 54 -86.23 14.73 47.16
CA ILE A 54 -85.46 13.60 47.71
C ILE A 54 -84.98 12.66 46.59
N MET A 55 -85.80 12.46 45.54
CA MET A 55 -85.45 11.62 44.40
C MET A 55 -84.35 12.22 43.50
N ALA A 56 -84.21 13.55 43.46
CA ALA A 56 -83.22 14.23 42.62
C ALA A 56 -81.80 14.23 43.21
N LEU A 57 -81.66 14.21 44.54
CA LEU A 57 -80.38 14.25 45.26
C LEU A 57 -79.35 13.16 44.87
N PRO A 58 -79.71 11.87 44.73
CA PRO A 58 -78.72 10.83 44.39
C PRO A 58 -78.10 11.03 43.01
N PHE A 59 -78.84 11.60 42.04
CA PHE A 59 -78.32 11.84 40.69
C PHE A 59 -77.30 12.98 40.67
N LEU A 60 -77.56 14.08 41.38
CA LEU A 60 -76.62 15.21 41.49
C LEU A 60 -75.29 14.80 42.14
N LYS A 61 -75.33 13.96 43.18
CA LYS A 61 -74.12 13.47 43.84
C LYS A 61 -73.32 12.49 42.98
N GLU A 62 -74.00 11.65 42.20
CA GLU A 62 -73.33 10.75 41.26
C GLU A 62 -72.62 11.54 40.13
N PHE A 63 -73.20 12.64 39.63
CA PHE A 63 -72.54 13.51 38.64
C PHE A 63 -71.32 14.25 39.22
N GLN A 64 -71.44 14.79 40.44
CA GLN A 64 -70.32 15.47 41.13
C GLN A 64 -69.12 14.51 41.34
N ALA A 65 -69.39 13.27 41.74
CA ALA A 65 -68.34 12.26 41.93
C ALA A 65 -67.68 11.85 40.60
N GLN A 66 -68.43 11.83 39.50
CA GLN A 66 -67.88 11.51 38.19
C GLN A 66 -67.00 12.64 37.63
N THR A 67 -67.38 13.91 37.82
CA THR A 67 -66.59 15.07 37.36
C THR A 67 -65.27 15.19 38.11
N GLU A 68 -65.27 14.98 39.42
CA GLU A 68 -64.06 15.06 40.26
C GLU A 68 -63.03 13.95 39.89
N LEU A 69 -63.51 12.73 39.60
CA LEU A 69 -62.64 11.65 39.15
C LEU A 69 -62.04 11.88 37.75
N THR A 70 -62.77 12.53 36.85
CA THR A 70 -62.25 12.88 35.52
C THR A 70 -61.19 13.98 35.59
N GLU A 71 -61.39 15.00 36.42
CA GLU A 71 -60.42 16.07 36.62
C GLU A 71 -59.11 15.55 37.25
N VAL A 72 -59.21 14.70 38.27
CA VAL A 72 -58.02 14.08 38.90
C VAL A 72 -57.27 13.18 37.90
N ARG A 73 -57.98 12.46 37.03
CA ARG A 73 -57.37 11.59 36.01
C ARG A 73 -56.66 12.39 34.92
N GLU A 74 -57.22 13.52 34.51
CA GLU A 74 -56.60 14.41 33.54
C GLU A 74 -55.36 15.11 34.13
N LEU A 75 -55.43 15.55 35.40
CA LEU A 75 -54.27 16.08 36.12
C LEU A 75 -53.16 15.03 36.24
N ALA A 76 -53.48 13.80 36.66
CA ALA A 76 -52.50 12.72 36.75
C ALA A 76 -51.85 12.39 35.39
N ALA A 77 -52.63 12.35 34.32
CA ALA A 77 -52.11 12.13 32.97
C ALA A 77 -51.23 13.28 32.46
N SER A 78 -51.50 14.52 32.90
CA SER A 78 -50.64 15.67 32.58
C SER A 78 -49.32 15.65 33.35
N VAL A 79 -49.34 15.20 34.61
CA VAL A 79 -48.13 15.04 35.43
C VAL A 79 -47.22 13.93 34.89
N ASP A 80 -47.77 12.78 34.49
CA ASP A 80 -47.01 11.71 33.84
C ASP A 80 -46.33 12.19 32.54
N LYS A 81 -46.98 13.09 31.79
CA LYS A 81 -46.39 13.69 30.59
C LYS A 81 -45.22 14.62 30.92
N VAL A 82 -45.31 15.39 32.02
CA VAL A 82 -44.22 16.26 32.47
C VAL A 82 -42.99 15.43 32.85
N ASP A 83 -43.16 14.35 33.62
CA ASP A 83 -42.06 13.44 34.01
C ASP A 83 -41.39 12.80 32.78
N SER A 84 -42.19 12.38 31.79
CA SER A 84 -41.67 11.83 30.53
C SER A 84 -40.89 12.85 29.69
N LEU A 85 -41.29 14.12 29.70
CA LEU A 85 -40.59 15.20 29.00
C LEU A 85 -39.24 15.53 29.65
N GLU A 86 -39.18 15.52 30.99
CA GLU A 86 -37.93 15.69 31.73
C GLU A 86 -36.94 14.54 31.43
N LEU A 87 -37.43 13.30 31.36
CA LEU A 87 -36.61 12.16 30.97
C LEU A 87 -36.10 12.25 29.52
N LEU A 88 -36.93 12.73 28.58
CA LEU A 88 -36.51 12.95 27.20
C LEU A 88 -35.48 14.07 27.09
N LEU A 89 -35.67 15.19 27.79
CA LEU A 89 -34.70 16.29 27.85
C LEU A 89 -33.35 15.80 28.36
N LYS A 90 -33.33 15.07 29.47
CA LYS A 90 -32.10 14.50 30.04
C LYS A 90 -31.42 13.51 29.10
N ARG A 91 -32.21 12.75 28.33
CA ARG A 91 -31.67 11.81 27.33
C ARG A 91 -31.11 12.53 26.11
N VAL A 92 -31.74 13.61 25.66
CA VAL A 92 -31.26 14.47 24.57
C VAL A 92 -29.99 15.21 24.98
N GLU A 93 -29.94 15.74 26.21
CA GLU A 93 -28.75 16.40 26.76
C GLU A 93 -27.56 15.44 26.81
N ASN A 94 -27.75 14.25 27.40
CA ASN A 94 -26.71 13.22 27.44
C ASN A 94 -26.29 12.75 26.03
N ALA A 95 -27.22 12.59 25.09
CA ALA A 95 -26.90 12.21 23.72
C ALA A 95 -26.13 13.32 22.98
N THR A 96 -26.43 14.59 23.27
CA THR A 96 -25.74 15.75 22.70
C THR A 96 -24.33 15.87 23.26
N GLU A 97 -24.14 15.65 24.56
CA GLU A 97 -22.82 15.60 25.19
C GLU A 97 -21.96 14.46 24.61
N GLN A 98 -22.54 13.27 24.44
CA GLN A 98 -21.86 12.15 23.78
C GLN A 98 -21.52 12.46 22.32
N TRP A 99 -22.39 13.16 21.60
CA TRP A 99 -22.13 13.57 20.22
C TRP A 99 -20.96 14.55 20.12
N LEU A 100 -20.90 15.55 21.00
CA LEU A 100 -19.77 16.49 21.08
C LEU A 100 -18.46 15.76 21.37
N HIS A 101 -18.47 14.79 22.28
CA HIS A 101 -17.30 13.95 22.53
C HIS A 101 -16.89 13.09 21.32
N VAL A 102 -17.85 12.60 20.54
CA VAL A 102 -17.57 11.88 19.29
C VAL A 102 -16.98 12.81 18.24
N GLU A 103 -17.49 14.04 18.13
CA GLU A 103 -16.98 15.07 17.22
C GLU A 103 -15.54 15.46 17.56
N ASP A 104 -15.23 15.68 18.85
CA ASP A 104 -13.87 15.97 19.32
C ASP A 104 -12.91 14.82 19.01
N ARG A 105 -13.32 13.57 19.28
CA ARG A 105 -12.51 12.38 18.95
C ARG A 105 -12.34 12.20 17.45
N ALA A 106 -13.37 12.49 16.65
CA ALA A 106 -13.26 12.43 15.19
C ALA A 106 -12.27 13.47 14.68
N ASN A 107 -12.27 14.67 15.26
CA ASN A 107 -11.30 15.70 14.92
C ASN A 107 -9.87 15.29 15.32
N GLU A 108 -9.67 14.73 16.51
CA GLU A 108 -8.37 14.19 16.95
C GLU A 108 -7.88 13.04 16.04
N ILE A 109 -8.76 12.12 15.66
CA ILE A 109 -8.46 11.04 14.71
C ILE A 109 -8.08 11.61 13.35
N ASN A 110 -8.77 12.64 12.86
CA ASN A 110 -8.43 13.29 11.59
C ASN A 110 -7.05 13.94 11.65
N VAL A 111 -6.71 14.61 12.76
CA VAL A 111 -5.38 15.22 12.96
C VAL A 111 -4.29 14.16 13.01
N THR A 112 -4.48 13.09 13.79
CA THR A 112 -3.50 11.99 13.89
C THR A 112 -3.38 11.21 12.57
N SER A 113 -4.47 11.00 11.84
CA SER A 113 -4.44 10.39 10.51
C SER A 113 -3.64 11.24 9.51
N LYS A 114 -3.78 12.56 9.57
CA LYS A 114 -2.98 13.48 8.76
C LYS A 114 -1.49 13.41 9.12
N ASP A 115 -1.14 13.42 10.41
CA ASP A 115 0.25 13.27 10.86
C ASP A 115 0.86 11.92 10.43
N ILE A 116 0.09 10.83 10.52
CA ILE A 116 0.51 9.52 10.02
C ILE A 116 0.74 9.57 8.51
N SER A 117 -0.17 10.19 7.75
CA SER A 117 0.01 10.35 6.30
C SER A 117 1.23 11.18 5.94
N ASP A 118 1.52 12.24 6.69
CA ASP A 118 2.69 13.09 6.48
C ASP A 118 3.98 12.32 6.79
N LYS A 119 4.00 11.51 7.86
CA LYS A 119 5.11 10.61 8.18
C LYS A 119 5.33 9.53 7.12
N ILE A 120 4.27 8.89 6.63
CA ILE A 120 4.37 7.91 5.54
C ILE A 120 4.96 8.56 4.28
N ASN A 121 4.53 9.77 3.94
CA ASN A 121 5.07 10.51 2.79
C ASN A 121 6.55 10.90 2.99
N ALA A 122 6.94 11.28 4.21
CA ALA A 122 8.34 11.57 4.54
C ALA A 122 9.20 10.31 4.45
N GLU A 123 8.77 9.21 5.07
CA GLU A 123 9.48 7.93 5.05
C GLU A 123 9.60 7.36 3.63
N ALA A 124 8.55 7.49 2.80
CA ALA A 124 8.61 7.09 1.39
C ALA A 124 9.65 7.88 0.58
N ARG A 125 9.82 9.19 0.87
CA ARG A 125 10.89 9.99 0.25
C ARG A 125 12.26 9.55 0.73
N GLU A 126 12.44 9.34 2.03
CA GLU A 126 13.70 8.86 2.61
C GLU A 126 14.09 7.48 2.07
N PHE A 127 13.14 6.55 1.93
CA PHE A 127 13.38 5.25 1.30
C PHE A 127 13.77 5.39 -0.17
N SER A 128 13.12 6.27 -0.92
CA SER A 128 13.49 6.54 -2.32
C SER A 128 14.91 7.10 -2.42
N GLU A 129 15.28 8.05 -1.57
CA GLU A 129 16.62 8.62 -1.51
C GLU A 129 17.67 7.58 -1.09
N PHE A 130 17.35 6.74 -0.11
CA PHE A 130 18.20 5.65 0.33
C PHE A 130 18.43 4.64 -0.79
N LEU A 131 17.38 4.20 -1.50
CA LEU A 131 17.48 3.28 -2.62
C LEU A 131 18.29 3.88 -3.77
N GLN A 132 18.08 5.16 -4.08
CA GLN A 132 18.86 5.85 -5.11
C GLN A 132 20.34 5.90 -4.72
N LYS A 133 20.64 6.30 -3.49
CA LYS A 133 22.01 6.39 -2.98
C LYS A 133 22.70 5.02 -2.92
N ALA A 134 22.01 3.99 -2.46
CA ALA A 134 22.53 2.62 -2.42
C ALA A 134 22.84 2.12 -3.85
N ASN A 135 21.90 2.32 -4.77
CA ASN A 135 22.07 1.94 -6.17
C ASN A 135 23.25 2.68 -6.84
N ASP A 136 23.37 3.99 -6.63
CA ASP A 136 24.49 4.76 -7.17
C ASP A 136 25.83 4.33 -6.57
N THR A 137 25.85 3.99 -5.28
CA THR A 137 27.05 3.49 -4.60
C THR A 137 27.47 2.12 -5.14
N GLU A 138 26.53 1.18 -5.28
CA GLU A 138 26.78 -0.14 -5.85
C GLU A 138 27.21 -0.06 -7.32
N LYS A 139 26.56 0.78 -8.13
CA LYS A 139 26.96 1.01 -9.52
C LYS A 139 28.38 1.54 -9.62
N ASN A 140 28.75 2.50 -8.78
CA ASN A 140 30.10 3.05 -8.77
C ASN A 140 31.12 2.00 -8.33
N HIS A 141 30.79 1.19 -7.32
CA HIS A 141 31.62 0.07 -6.88
C HIS A 141 31.84 -0.95 -8.00
N LEU A 142 30.75 -1.41 -8.64
CA LEU A 142 30.80 -2.38 -9.75
C LEU A 142 31.57 -1.83 -10.95
N ARG A 143 31.41 -0.54 -11.29
CA ARG A 143 32.22 0.10 -12.34
C ARG A 143 33.70 0.01 -12.04
N LEU A 144 34.11 0.29 -10.80
CA LEU A 144 35.50 0.19 -10.38
C LEU A 144 36.01 -1.26 -10.43
N GLU A 145 35.20 -2.24 -10.06
CA GLU A 145 35.56 -3.66 -10.20
C GLU A 145 35.76 -4.06 -11.66
N VAL A 146 34.85 -3.64 -12.55
CA VAL A 146 34.97 -3.88 -13.99
C VAL A 146 36.24 -3.24 -14.55
N GLU A 147 36.55 -1.99 -14.18
CA GLU A 147 37.78 -1.31 -14.59
C GLU A 147 39.03 -2.02 -14.08
N LYS A 148 39.03 -2.48 -12.81
CA LYS A 148 40.14 -3.26 -12.25
C LYS A 148 40.34 -4.58 -12.98
N LEU A 149 39.25 -5.31 -13.26
CA LEU A 149 39.31 -6.56 -14.02
C LEU A 149 39.80 -6.31 -15.45
N GLY A 150 39.34 -5.25 -16.10
CA GLY A 150 39.79 -4.86 -17.43
C GLY A 150 41.29 -4.52 -17.47
N LYS A 151 41.80 -3.82 -16.45
CA LYS A 151 43.24 -3.56 -16.31
C LYS A 151 44.03 -4.85 -16.09
N ALA A 152 43.59 -5.70 -15.17
CA ALA A 152 44.24 -6.99 -14.92
C ALA A 152 44.26 -7.88 -16.18
N GLN A 153 43.17 -7.89 -16.94
CA GLN A 153 43.09 -8.60 -18.22
C GLN A 153 44.12 -8.07 -19.24
N ASN A 154 44.27 -6.75 -19.36
CA ASN A 154 45.26 -6.15 -20.25
C ASN A 154 46.71 -6.47 -19.81
N ASP A 155 46.99 -6.43 -18.52
CA ASP A 155 48.30 -6.78 -17.97
C ASP A 155 48.63 -8.26 -18.27
N TRP A 156 47.68 -9.18 -18.04
CA TRP A 156 47.83 -10.59 -18.38
C TRP A 156 48.01 -10.82 -19.89
N LEU A 157 47.26 -10.10 -20.71
CA LEU A 157 47.39 -10.15 -22.18
C LEU A 157 48.79 -9.73 -22.64
N GLN A 158 49.36 -8.69 -22.03
CA GLN A 158 50.72 -8.23 -22.32
C GLN A 158 51.76 -9.29 -21.95
N VAL A 159 51.61 -9.92 -20.77
CA VAL A 159 52.49 -11.02 -20.33
C VAL A 159 52.40 -12.23 -21.28
N LEU A 160 51.19 -12.64 -21.68
CA LEU A 160 51.02 -13.74 -22.64
C LEU A 160 51.62 -13.42 -24.01
N THR A 161 51.42 -12.19 -24.49
CA THR A 161 52.00 -11.71 -25.75
C THR A 161 53.52 -11.77 -25.72
N ALA A 162 54.15 -11.23 -24.68
CA ALA A 162 55.60 -11.28 -24.50
C ALA A 162 56.12 -12.72 -24.39
N THR A 163 55.39 -13.60 -23.71
CA THR A 163 55.75 -15.02 -23.61
C THR A 163 55.74 -15.68 -24.99
N LEU A 164 54.69 -15.46 -25.80
CA LEU A 164 54.61 -15.99 -27.16
C LEU A 164 55.72 -15.43 -28.08
N ASP A 165 56.16 -14.19 -27.85
CA ASP A 165 57.27 -13.59 -28.57
C ASP A 165 58.60 -14.25 -28.22
N HIS A 166 58.86 -14.52 -26.94
CA HIS A 166 60.04 -15.26 -26.51
C HIS A 166 60.06 -16.69 -27.07
N VAL A 167 58.92 -17.37 -27.07
CA VAL A 167 58.80 -18.73 -27.66
C VAL A 167 59.08 -18.70 -29.18
N PHE A 168 58.61 -17.67 -29.88
CA PHE A 168 58.90 -17.51 -31.31
C PHE A 168 60.36 -17.17 -31.57
N ALA A 169 60.96 -16.25 -30.80
CA ALA A 169 62.38 -15.93 -30.91
C ALA A 169 63.26 -17.16 -30.65
N LEU A 170 62.91 -17.98 -29.65
CA LEU A 170 63.60 -19.24 -29.38
C LEU A 170 63.47 -20.23 -30.54
N THR A 171 62.27 -20.37 -31.12
CA THR A 171 62.05 -21.24 -32.27
C THR A 171 62.84 -20.76 -33.50
N GLN A 172 62.91 -19.45 -33.72
CA GLN A 172 63.70 -18.86 -34.80
C GLN A 172 65.20 -19.06 -34.59
N ALA A 173 65.71 -18.89 -33.37
CA ALA A 173 67.10 -19.18 -33.03
C ALA A 173 67.44 -20.69 -33.21
N GLY A 174 66.51 -21.57 -32.83
CA GLY A 174 66.63 -23.02 -33.07
C GLY A 174 66.75 -23.36 -34.55
N ARG A 175 65.97 -22.69 -35.42
CA ARG A 175 66.09 -22.84 -36.88
C ARG A 175 67.46 -22.39 -37.40
N GLN A 176 67.98 -21.28 -36.88
CA GLN A 176 69.32 -20.79 -37.24
C GLN A 176 70.45 -21.71 -36.76
N SER A 177 70.24 -22.48 -35.68
CA SER A 177 71.21 -23.45 -35.17
C SER A 177 71.42 -24.67 -36.08
N GLY A 178 70.45 -24.99 -36.96
CA GLY A 178 70.54 -26.09 -37.91
C GLY A 178 70.38 -27.51 -37.32
N GLN A 179 70.14 -27.63 -36.01
CA GLN A 179 69.93 -28.93 -35.36
C GLN A 179 68.48 -29.41 -35.52
N GLU A 180 68.24 -30.39 -36.39
CA GLU A 180 66.88 -30.85 -36.74
C GLU A 180 66.05 -31.35 -35.55
N ASN A 181 66.66 -32.08 -34.61
CA ASN A 181 65.95 -32.61 -33.44
C ASN A 181 65.46 -31.48 -32.51
N LEU A 182 66.29 -30.44 -32.33
CA LEU A 182 65.93 -29.27 -31.55
C LEU A 182 64.79 -28.48 -32.22
N ILE A 183 64.88 -28.29 -33.54
CA ILE A 183 63.84 -27.60 -34.33
C ILE A 183 62.48 -28.31 -34.18
N LYS A 184 62.44 -29.64 -34.27
CA LYS A 184 61.21 -30.43 -34.08
C LYS A 184 60.60 -30.23 -32.69
N GLN A 185 61.43 -30.26 -31.65
CA GLN A 185 60.98 -30.07 -30.27
C GLN A 185 60.46 -28.64 -30.02
N LEU A 186 61.19 -27.62 -30.50
CA LEU A 186 60.79 -26.22 -30.36
C LEU A 186 59.50 -25.89 -31.13
N ASN A 187 59.35 -26.42 -32.35
CA ASN A 187 58.11 -26.27 -33.11
C ASN A 187 56.92 -26.92 -32.36
N ALA A 188 57.09 -28.14 -31.82
CA ALA A 188 56.05 -28.81 -31.05
C ALA A 188 55.66 -28.01 -29.80
N PHE A 189 56.66 -27.47 -29.08
CA PHE A 189 56.43 -26.62 -27.92
C PHE A 189 55.69 -25.32 -28.29
N GLN A 190 56.12 -24.65 -29.37
CA GLN A 190 55.45 -23.45 -29.86
C GLN A 190 53.98 -23.70 -30.21
N MET A 191 53.68 -24.79 -30.90
CA MET A 191 52.30 -25.17 -31.22
C MET A 191 51.47 -25.43 -29.97
N ALA A 192 52.04 -26.09 -28.96
CA ALA A 192 51.37 -26.31 -27.68
C ALA A 192 51.07 -24.99 -26.95
N CYS A 193 52.03 -24.05 -26.92
CA CYS A 193 51.81 -22.71 -26.35
C CYS A 193 50.69 -21.95 -27.09
N ARG A 194 50.69 -21.99 -28.43
CA ARG A 194 49.63 -21.36 -29.24
C ARG A 194 48.26 -21.96 -28.94
N GLU A 195 48.16 -23.28 -28.80
CA GLU A 195 46.89 -23.95 -28.49
C GLU A 195 46.38 -23.59 -27.10
N VAL A 196 47.25 -23.47 -26.10
CA VAL A 196 46.88 -22.98 -24.77
C VAL A 196 46.40 -21.53 -24.81
N SER A 197 47.10 -20.66 -25.55
CA SER A 197 46.69 -19.27 -25.74
C SER A 197 45.35 -19.13 -26.48
N ARG A 198 45.06 -20.03 -27.42
CA ARG A 198 43.79 -20.04 -28.17
C ARG A 198 42.58 -20.23 -27.25
N ARG A 199 42.72 -21.01 -26.16
CA ARG A 199 41.64 -21.25 -25.19
C ARG A 199 41.22 -20.01 -24.42
N VAL A 200 42.13 -19.07 -24.22
CA VAL A 200 41.83 -17.77 -23.60
C VAL A 200 41.46 -16.71 -24.65
N GLY A 201 41.33 -17.10 -25.92
CA GLY A 201 40.93 -16.22 -27.02
C GLY A 201 42.07 -15.48 -27.70
N LEU A 202 43.34 -15.73 -27.33
CA LEU A 202 44.52 -15.16 -27.99
C LEU A 202 44.97 -16.06 -29.14
N VAL A 203 44.91 -15.53 -30.37
CA VAL A 203 45.22 -16.27 -31.60
C VAL A 203 46.43 -15.66 -32.29
N VAL A 204 47.40 -16.51 -32.61
CA VAL A 204 48.56 -16.16 -33.43
C VAL A 204 48.19 -16.30 -34.90
N HIS A 205 48.44 -15.26 -35.69
CA HIS A 205 48.28 -15.32 -37.14
C HIS A 205 49.56 -15.85 -37.78
N GLU A 206 49.43 -16.99 -38.45
CA GLU A 206 50.49 -17.57 -39.29
C GLU A 206 50.33 -17.09 -40.73
N ILE A 207 51.44 -16.79 -41.37
CA ILE A 207 51.48 -16.44 -42.81
C ILE A 207 51.60 -17.73 -43.58
N LYS A 208 50.72 -17.92 -44.57
CA LYS A 208 50.78 -19.08 -45.45
C LYS A 208 51.95 -18.93 -46.44
N PRO A 209 52.59 -20.04 -46.86
CA PRO A 209 53.46 -20.01 -48.03
C PRO A 209 52.69 -19.40 -49.21
N ASP A 210 53.30 -18.46 -49.92
CA ASP A 210 52.72 -17.70 -51.05
C ASP A 210 51.69 -16.60 -50.70
N GLU A 211 51.54 -16.25 -49.41
CA GLU A 211 50.72 -15.11 -49.01
C GLU A 211 51.41 -13.78 -49.32
N VAL A 212 50.66 -12.89 -49.96
CA VAL A 212 51.11 -11.56 -50.40
C VAL A 212 50.90 -10.54 -49.28
N PHE A 213 51.66 -9.44 -49.30
CA PHE A 213 51.48 -8.34 -48.36
C PHE A 213 50.03 -7.80 -48.34
N ASP A 214 49.44 -7.67 -47.13
CA ASP A 214 48.11 -7.11 -46.90
C ASP A 214 48.25 -6.04 -45.79
N ALA A 215 48.04 -4.77 -46.13
CA ALA A 215 48.21 -3.66 -45.20
C ALA A 215 47.29 -3.73 -43.96
N ASN A 216 46.22 -4.52 -43.99
CA ASN A 216 45.32 -4.71 -42.84
C ASN A 216 45.88 -5.68 -41.82
N LYS A 217 46.64 -6.69 -42.26
CA LYS A 217 47.15 -7.79 -41.42
C LYS A 217 48.65 -7.73 -41.19
N HIS A 218 49.39 -7.11 -42.10
CA HIS A 218 50.83 -7.09 -42.17
C HIS A 218 51.38 -5.68 -41.96
N GLN A 219 52.58 -5.61 -41.38
CA GLN A 219 53.34 -4.40 -41.17
C GLN A 219 54.80 -4.67 -41.58
N VAL A 220 55.43 -3.73 -42.28
CA VAL A 220 56.85 -3.82 -42.65
C VAL A 220 57.72 -3.40 -41.46
N ARG A 221 58.94 -3.95 -41.36
CA ARG A 221 59.88 -3.67 -40.26
C ARG A 221 60.21 -2.18 -40.13
N ASP A 222 60.38 -1.47 -41.25
CA ASP A 222 60.47 -0.01 -41.28
C ASP A 222 59.12 0.60 -41.70
N ALA A 223 58.50 1.36 -40.79
CA ALA A 223 57.21 2.00 -41.01
C ALA A 223 57.25 3.14 -42.04
N LYS A 224 58.45 3.59 -42.48
CA LYS A 224 58.62 4.64 -43.49
C LYS A 224 58.68 4.08 -44.91
N THR A 225 58.95 2.80 -45.08
CA THR A 225 58.99 2.15 -46.39
C THR A 225 57.56 1.87 -46.84
N LYS A 226 57.15 2.41 -47.99
CA LYS A 226 55.88 2.04 -48.61
C LYS A 226 56.12 0.77 -49.44
N PRO A 227 55.62 -0.39 -48.99
CA PRO A 227 55.75 -1.60 -49.79
C PRO A 227 54.92 -1.49 -51.07
N GLU A 228 55.42 -2.07 -52.16
CA GLU A 228 54.65 -2.21 -53.39
C GLU A 228 53.47 -3.17 -53.17
N ASP A 229 52.29 -2.82 -53.68
CA ASP A 229 51.11 -3.70 -53.65
C ASP A 229 51.45 -4.98 -54.42
N GLY A 230 51.40 -6.13 -53.75
CA GLY A 230 51.75 -7.41 -54.36
C GLY A 230 53.09 -8.01 -53.93
N ALA A 231 53.86 -7.35 -53.06
CA ALA A 231 55.17 -7.84 -52.64
C ALA A 231 55.09 -9.19 -51.88
N ASN A 232 55.99 -10.10 -52.24
CA ASN A 232 56.11 -11.42 -51.61
C ASN A 232 56.78 -11.31 -50.23
N ILE A 233 56.26 -12.09 -49.27
CA ILE A 233 56.80 -12.16 -47.92
C ILE A 233 57.95 -13.19 -47.88
N VAL A 234 59.16 -12.73 -47.56
CA VAL A 234 60.37 -13.57 -47.48
C VAL A 234 60.60 -14.09 -46.06
N GLY A 235 60.11 -13.37 -45.04
CA GLY A 235 60.28 -13.78 -43.66
C GLY A 235 59.37 -13.06 -42.67
N ILE A 236 59.32 -13.60 -41.45
CA ILE A 236 58.51 -13.07 -40.35
C ILE A 236 59.46 -12.65 -39.23
N VAL A 237 59.36 -11.39 -38.81
CA VAL A 237 60.15 -10.82 -37.71
C VAL A 237 59.38 -10.90 -36.38
N ALA A 238 58.07 -10.66 -36.41
CA ALA A 238 57.21 -10.79 -35.24
C ALA A 238 55.81 -11.29 -35.63
N GLN A 239 55.23 -12.09 -34.75
CA GLN A 239 53.93 -12.72 -35.01
C GLN A 239 52.76 -11.74 -34.85
N GLY A 240 51.77 -11.83 -35.74
CA GLY A 240 50.50 -11.12 -35.57
C GLY A 240 49.65 -11.79 -34.48
N LEU A 241 48.93 -10.98 -33.72
CA LEU A 241 48.11 -11.43 -32.59
C LEU A 241 46.73 -10.78 -32.62
N SER A 242 45.70 -11.59 -32.43
CA SER A 242 44.34 -11.14 -32.15
C SER A 242 43.82 -11.72 -30.85
N PHE A 243 42.97 -10.98 -30.15
CA PHE A 243 42.31 -11.42 -28.93
C PHE A 243 40.80 -11.26 -29.09
N GLN A 244 40.09 -12.38 -28.93
CA GLN A 244 38.63 -12.46 -29.08
C GLN A 244 38.13 -11.84 -30.40
N GLY A 245 38.88 -12.01 -31.48
CA GLY A 245 38.55 -11.48 -32.81
C GLY A 245 38.99 -10.03 -33.06
N ARG A 246 39.49 -9.30 -32.05
CA ARG A 246 40.07 -7.97 -32.23
C ARG A 246 41.58 -8.07 -32.45
N LEU A 247 42.07 -7.44 -33.52
CA LEU A 247 43.50 -7.37 -33.80
C LEU A 247 44.23 -6.52 -32.74
N ILE A 248 45.22 -7.11 -32.06
CA ILE A 248 46.07 -6.42 -31.09
C ILE A 248 47.35 -5.94 -31.78
N ARG A 249 47.94 -6.79 -32.62
CA ARG A 249 49.20 -6.51 -33.31
C ARG A 249 49.21 -7.13 -34.69
N LYS A 250 49.62 -6.35 -35.70
CA LYS A 250 49.86 -6.83 -37.07
C LYS A 250 51.10 -7.72 -37.12
N THR A 251 51.14 -8.66 -38.06
CA THR A 251 52.34 -9.48 -38.28
C THR A 251 53.43 -8.62 -38.90
N VAL A 252 54.64 -8.64 -38.33
CA VAL A 252 55.77 -7.89 -38.88
C VAL A 252 56.52 -8.79 -39.86
N VAL A 253 56.55 -8.38 -41.13
CA VAL A 253 57.09 -9.16 -42.25
C VAL A 253 58.28 -8.47 -42.90
N VAL A 254 59.13 -9.27 -43.53
CA VAL A 254 60.23 -8.82 -44.40
C VAL A 254 59.85 -9.17 -45.83
N LEU A 255 59.97 -8.19 -46.73
CA LEU A 255 59.59 -8.33 -48.13
C LEU A 255 60.79 -8.61 -49.03
N ASP A 256 60.53 -9.21 -50.19
CA ASP A 256 61.54 -9.47 -51.21
C ASP A 256 62.11 -8.13 -51.74
N GLY A 257 63.40 -7.89 -51.49
CA GLY A 257 64.09 -6.63 -51.81
C GLY A 257 64.45 -5.71 -50.63
N GLU A 258 64.11 -6.05 -49.37
CA GLU A 258 64.72 -5.42 -48.18
C GLU A 258 66.09 -6.07 -47.91
N ASP A 259 67.19 -5.30 -48.06
CA ASP A 259 68.56 -5.77 -47.83
C ASP A 259 68.72 -6.47 -46.47
N ILE A 260 69.10 -7.75 -46.51
CA ILE A 260 69.45 -8.59 -45.33
C ILE A 260 70.83 -8.19 -44.75
N GLU A 261 71.32 -6.97 -45.00
CA GLU A 261 72.70 -6.59 -44.65
C GLU A 261 72.91 -6.25 -43.16
N ASP A 262 71.88 -5.85 -42.42
CA ASP A 262 72.07 -5.30 -41.06
C ASP A 262 72.34 -6.34 -39.97
N ALA A 263 72.16 -7.64 -40.25
CA ALA A 263 72.54 -8.70 -39.31
C ALA A 263 74.06 -8.98 -39.31
N SER A 264 74.78 -8.64 -40.39
CA SER A 264 76.22 -8.93 -40.50
C SER A 264 77.12 -7.81 -39.95
N LYS A 265 76.65 -6.55 -39.95
CA LYS A 265 77.42 -5.40 -39.47
C LYS A 265 77.45 -5.28 -37.94
N ALA A 266 76.46 -5.84 -37.23
CA ALA A 266 76.43 -5.85 -35.77
C ALA A 266 77.45 -6.83 -35.14
N LYS A 267 77.93 -7.85 -35.87
CA LYS A 267 78.95 -8.80 -35.37
C LYS A 267 80.41 -8.36 -35.58
N LYS A 268 80.66 -7.19 -36.19
CA LYS A 268 82.01 -6.67 -36.46
C LYS A 268 82.43 -5.48 -35.60
N LYS A 269 81.64 -5.13 -34.59
CA LYS A 269 82.00 -4.16 -33.54
C LYS A 269 81.84 -4.81 -32.17
N GLU A 270 82.67 -5.79 -31.89
CA GLU A 270 83.12 -6.12 -30.53
C GLU A 270 84.55 -6.66 -30.61
#